data_AF-A0A2R7Y3M8-F1
#
_entry.id   AF-A0A2R7Y3M8-F1
#
_cell.length_a   1.000
_cell.length_b   1.000
_cell.length_c   1.000
_cell.angle_alpha   90.00
_cell.angle_beta   90.00
_cell.angle_gamma   90.00
#
_symmetry.space_group_name_H-M   'P 1'
#
loop_
_entity.id
_entity.type
_entity.pdbx_description
1 polymer ?
#
loop_
_entity_poly.entity_id
_entity_poly.type
_entity_poly.pdbx_seq_one_letter_code
_entity_poly.pdbx_strand_id
1 'polypeptide(L)' 'KGKTHIRCRRCGRHAYNVAKGYCAACGFGRSKRIRRYSWANKKVNKVRVK' A
#
# COMPACT_ATOMS: atom_id res chain seq x y z
N LYS A 1 -19.42 -10.51 -6.05
CA LYS A 1 -18.63 -9.60 -5.17
C LYS A 1 -17.16 -9.67 -5.57
N GLY A 2 -16.59 -8.61 -6.17
CA GLY A 2 -15.21 -8.59 -6.67
C GLY A 2 -14.17 -8.31 -5.57
N LYS A 3 -12.91 -8.71 -5.80
CA LYS A 3 -11.81 -8.40 -4.87
C LYS A 3 -11.57 -6.88 -4.86
N THR A 4 -11.70 -6.26 -3.69
CA THR A 4 -11.46 -4.82 -3.51
C THR A 4 -9.98 -4.46 -3.70
N HIS A 5 -9.08 -5.35 -3.31
CA HIS A 5 -7.64 -5.17 -3.39
C HIS A 5 -6.99 -6.26 -4.25
N ILE A 6 -5.93 -5.90 -4.97
CA ILE A 6 -5.05 -6.80 -5.74
C ILE A 6 -3.58 -6.58 -5.32
N ARG A 7 -2.68 -7.39 -5.88
CA ARG A 7 -1.24 -7.25 -5.67
C ARG A 7 -0.74 -5.95 -6.28
N CYS A 8 -0.09 -5.12 -5.47
CA CYS A 8 0.47 -3.84 -5.88
C CYS A 8 1.75 -4.04 -6.69
N ARG A 9 1.83 -3.42 -7.87
CA ARG A 9 3.02 -3.47 -8.75
C ARG A 9 4.28 -2.84 -8.13
N ARG A 10 4.14 -1.88 -7.21
CA ARG A 10 5.29 -1.21 -6.58
C ARG A 10 5.84 -1.96 -5.37
N CYS A 11 4.97 -2.38 -4.44
CA CYS A 11 5.40 -2.94 -3.15
C CYS A 11 5.11 -4.43 -2.97
N GLY A 12 4.49 -5.09 -3.95
CA GLY A 12 4.16 -6.51 -3.92
C GLY A 12 3.08 -6.92 -2.91
N ARG A 13 2.54 -6.00 -2.12
CA ARG A 13 1.49 -6.26 -1.12
C ARG A 13 0.11 -6.34 -1.79
N HIS A 14 -0.77 -7.18 -1.26
CA HIS A 14 -2.17 -7.29 -1.69
C HIS A 14 -3.02 -6.11 -1.14
N ALA A 15 -2.69 -4.90 -1.58
CA ALA A 15 -3.22 -3.66 -1.04
C ALA A 15 -3.48 -2.60 -2.11
N TYR A 16 -3.41 -2.95 -3.39
CA TYR A 16 -3.78 -2.03 -4.47
C TYR A 16 -5.29 -2.09 -4.68
N ASN A 17 -5.99 -0.99 -4.43
CA ASN A 17 -7.42 -0.91 -4.62
C ASN A 17 -7.72 -0.74 -6.11
N VAL A 18 -8.48 -1.67 -6.69
CA VAL A 18 -8.77 -1.67 -8.14
C VAL A 18 -9.73 -0.56 -8.50
N ALA A 19 -10.79 -0.38 -7.71
CA ALA A 19 -11.81 0.64 -7.95
C ALA A 19 -11.27 2.07 -7.80
N LYS A 20 -10.37 2.29 -6.83
CA LYS A 20 -9.81 3.63 -6.55
C LYS A 20 -8.45 3.89 -7.22
N GLY A 21 -7.84 2.88 -7.84
CA GLY A 21 -6.57 3.04 -8.55
C GLY A 21 -5.36 3.37 -7.67
N TYR A 22 -5.37 3.06 -6.36
CA TYR A 22 -4.21 3.33 -5.50
C TYR A 22 -3.92 2.24 -4.46
N CYS A 23 -2.66 2.16 -4.06
CA CYS A 23 -2.20 1.24 -3.01
C CYS A 23 -2.36 1.83 -1.62
N ALA A 24 -3.16 1.19 -0.79
CA ALA A 24 -3.36 1.53 0.62
C ALA A 24 -2.08 1.35 1.45
N ALA A 25 -1.14 0.50 1.04
CA ALA A 25 0.11 0.29 1.77
C ALA A 25 1.16 1.35 1.43
N CYS A 26 1.60 1.40 0.18
CA CYS A 26 2.74 2.23 -0.25
C CYS A 26 2.36 3.56 -0.91
N GLY A 27 1.08 3.81 -1.20
CA GLY A 27 0.63 5.03 -1.88
C GLY A 27 0.81 5.03 -3.41
N PHE A 28 1.24 3.92 -4.01
CA PHE A 28 1.31 3.78 -5.48
C PHE A 28 -0.01 4.14 -6.16
N GLY A 29 0.02 4.88 -7.26
CA GLY A 29 -1.17 5.43 -7.94
C GLY A 29 -1.62 6.79 -7.41
N ARG A 30 -1.43 7.08 -6.12
CA ARG A 30 -1.75 8.38 -5.51
C ARG A 30 -0.53 9.29 -5.34
N SER A 31 0.64 8.72 -5.10
CA SER A 31 1.88 9.47 -4.89
C SER A 31 3.09 8.80 -5.54
N LYS A 32 4.06 9.63 -5.96
CA LYS A 32 5.40 9.18 -6.36
C LYS A 32 6.19 8.68 -5.15
N ARG A 33 5.97 9.26 -3.96
CA ARG A 33 6.66 8.88 -2.71
C ARG A 33 6.01 7.67 -2.04
N ILE A 34 6.79 7.00 -1.19
CA ILE A 34 6.27 5.96 -0.32
C ILE A 34 5.43 6.59 0.79
N ARG A 35 4.20 6.09 0.96
CA ARG A 35 3.33 6.44 2.08
C ARG A 35 3.97 6.01 3.40
N ARG A 36 4.27 6.97 4.27
CA ARG A 36 4.75 6.79 5.64
C ARG A 36 4.00 7.74 6.57
N TYR A 37 3.68 7.29 7.78
CA TYR A 37 3.17 8.13 8.86
C TYR A 37 4.04 7.91 10.09
N SER A 38 4.16 8.94 10.94
CA SER A 38 4.90 8.85 12.20
C SER A 38 4.31 7.78 13.13
N TRP A 39 3.00 7.63 13.15
CA TRP A 39 2.28 6.65 13.98
C TRP A 39 2.22 5.23 13.38
N ALA A 40 2.72 5.02 12.16
CA ALA A 40 2.53 3.74 11.46
C ALA A 40 3.64 2.73 11.82
N ASN A 41 3.28 1.70 12.60
CA ASN A 41 4.22 0.68 13.06
C ASN A 41 4.70 -0.28 11.96
N LYS A 42 4.09 -0.27 10.77
CA LYS A 42 4.45 -1.19 9.66
C LYS A 42 4.99 -0.41 8.46
N LYS A 43 6.25 -0.68 8.13
CA LYS A 43 6.87 -0.17 6.89
C LYS A 43 6.34 -0.89 5.65
N VAL A 44 6.68 -0.36 4.48
CA VAL A 44 6.29 -0.95 3.18
C VAL A 44 6.92 -2.33 2.97
N ASN A 45 8.12 -2.56 3.48
CA ASN A 45 8.82 -3.85 3.48
C ASN A 45 8.28 -4.87 4.51
N LYS A 46 7.09 -4.64 5.08
CA LYS A 46 6.44 -5.48 6.11
C LYS A 46 7.20 -5.58 7.45
N VAL A 47 8.33 -4.88 7.61
CA VAL A 47 9.04 -4.81 8.89
C VAL A 47 8.22 -3.97 9.86
N ARG A 48 8.01 -4.52 11.07
CA ARG A 48 7.40 -3.81 12.19
C ARG A 48 8.47 -2.97 12.87
N VAL A 49 8.27 -1.66 12.92
CA VAL A 49 9.04 -0.77 13.78
C VAL A 49 8.42 -0.92 15.15
N LYS A 50 9.24 -1.37 16.09
CA LYS A 50 8.90 -1.89 17.43
C LYS A 50 7.68 -1.22 18.06
#